data_AF-U5BXV2-F1
#
_entry.id   AF-U5BXV2-F1
#
_cell.length_a   1.000
_cell.length_b   1.000
_cell.length_c   1.000
_cell.angle_alpha   90.00
_cell.angle_beta   90.00
_cell.angle_gamma   90.00
#
_symmetry.space_group_name_H-M   'P 1'
#
loop_
_entity.id
_entity.type
_entity.pdbx_description
1 polymer ?
#
loop_
_entity_poly.entity_id
_entity_poly.type
_entity_poly.pdbx_seq_one_letter_code
_entity_poly.pdbx_strand_id
1 'polypeptide(L)'
;MDYYSLTPIEFKSFLSGYNKRIQNDYEVARLIGYLSLKPHLNKSSQKKNINEVIPFGWDDNKVKSKEIKKLSLEEFEDLKLKWNF
;
A
#
# COMPACT_ATOMS: atom_id res chain seq x y z
N MET A 1 -23.17 -15.14 9.67
CA MET A 1 -22.89 -15.90 8.43
C MET A 1 -21.48 -16.43 8.58
N ASP A 2 -21.32 -17.74 8.57
CA ASP A 2 -20.01 -18.34 8.72
C ASP A 2 -19.25 -18.23 7.39
N TYR A 3 -18.13 -17.51 7.40
CA TYR A 3 -17.31 -17.23 6.21
C TYR A 3 -16.79 -18.50 5.50
N TYR A 4 -16.90 -19.66 6.16
CA TYR A 4 -16.46 -20.97 5.66
C TYR A 4 -17.42 -21.62 4.66
N SER A 5 -18.60 -21.03 4.40
CA SER A 5 -19.57 -21.57 3.43
C SER A 5 -19.42 -21.00 2.00
N LEU A 6 -18.51 -20.05 1.79
CA LEU A 6 -18.31 -19.40 0.49
C LEU A 6 -17.43 -20.24 -0.43
N THR A 7 -17.76 -20.28 -1.72
CA THR A 7 -16.84 -20.80 -2.73
C THR A 7 -15.59 -19.91 -2.83
N PRO A 8 -14.44 -20.43 -3.31
CA PRO A 8 -13.24 -19.62 -3.47
C PRO A 8 -13.42 -18.34 -4.31
N ILE A 9 -14.33 -18.35 -5.28
CA ILE A 9 -14.62 -17.18 -6.14
C ILE A 9 -15.43 -16.14 -5.36
N GLU A 10 -16.45 -16.58 -4.62
CA GLU A 10 -17.26 -15.70 -3.77
C GLU A 10 -16.43 -15.10 -2.64
N PHE A 11 -15.57 -15.90 -2.01
CA PHE A 11 -14.65 -15.41 -0.98
C PHE A 11 -13.69 -14.35 -1.54
N LYS A 12 -13.08 -14.57 -2.72
CA LYS A 12 -12.22 -13.57 -3.37
C LYS A 12 -12.99 -12.27 -3.67
N SER A 13 -14.21 -12.39 -4.17
CA SER A 13 -15.06 -11.23 -4.49
C SER A 13 -15.44 -10.47 -3.23
N PHE A 14 -15.80 -11.18 -2.17
CA PHE A 14 -16.09 -10.61 -0.86
C PHE A 14 -14.89 -9.88 -0.27
N LEU A 15 -13.70 -10.52 -0.26
CA LEU A 15 -12.46 -9.92 0.24
C LEU A 15 -12.10 -8.65 -0.53
N SER A 16 -12.24 -8.66 -1.85
CA SER A 16 -12.03 -7.48 -2.70
C SER A 16 -12.98 -6.33 -2.34
N GLY A 17 -14.28 -6.63 -2.18
CA GLY A 17 -15.27 -5.65 -1.77
C GLY A 17 -15.02 -5.08 -0.37
N TYR A 18 -14.65 -5.95 0.57
CA TYR A 18 -14.30 -5.56 1.94
C TYR A 18 -13.08 -4.64 1.98
N ASN A 19 -12.00 -5.00 1.29
CA ASN A 19 -10.79 -4.18 1.20
C ASN A 19 -11.07 -2.81 0.56
N LYS A 20 -11.88 -2.78 -0.51
CA LYS A 20 -12.27 -1.53 -1.17
C LYS A 20 -13.09 -0.63 -0.26
N ARG A 21 -14.01 -1.20 0.53
CA ARG A 21 -14.78 -0.45 1.52
C ARG A 21 -13.86 0.17 2.58
N ILE A 22 -12.94 -0.63 3.13
CA ILE A 22 -11.97 -0.13 4.12
C ILE A 22 -11.15 1.02 3.54
N GLN A 23 -10.61 0.86 2.33
CA GLN A 23 -9.85 1.93 1.68
C GLN A 23 -10.68 3.21 1.56
N ASN A 24 -11.93 3.11 1.12
CA ASN A 24 -12.82 4.27 1.05
C ASN A 24 -13.03 4.95 2.41
N ASP A 25 -13.22 4.18 3.49
CA ASP A 25 -13.41 4.74 4.83
C ASP A 25 -12.16 5.52 5.29
N TYR A 26 -10.96 4.98 5.01
CA TYR A 26 -9.70 5.68 5.27
C TYR A 26 -9.51 6.92 4.38
N GLU A 27 -9.93 6.90 3.12
CA GLU A 27 -9.90 8.07 2.23
C GLU A 27 -10.78 9.21 2.75
N VAL A 28 -11.97 8.88 3.26
CA VAL A 28 -12.86 9.86 3.90
C VAL A 28 -12.20 10.44 5.14
N ALA A 29 -11.62 9.60 6.00
CA ALA A 29 -10.89 10.06 7.18
C ALA A 29 -9.70 10.96 6.81
N ARG A 30 -8.97 10.62 5.74
CA ARG A 30 -7.87 11.43 5.21
C ARG A 30 -8.32 12.79 4.74
N LEU A 31 -9.44 12.87 4.03
CA LEU A 31 -9.99 14.15 3.58
C LEU A 31 -10.33 15.04 4.78
N ILE A 32 -11.02 14.49 5.78
CA ILE A 32 -11.39 15.22 7.00
C ILE A 32 -10.14 15.70 7.73
N GLY A 33 -9.17 14.80 7.94
CA GLY A 33 -7.89 15.14 8.58
C GLY A 33 -7.12 16.21 7.81
N TYR A 34 -7.09 16.13 6.48
CA TYR A 34 -6.44 17.14 5.64
C TYR A 34 -7.11 18.51 5.78
N LEU A 35 -8.45 18.59 5.78
CA LEU A 35 -9.16 19.85 5.94
C LEU A 35 -8.84 20.51 7.30
N SER A 36 -8.73 19.72 8.36
CA SER A 36 -8.32 20.19 9.68
C SER A 36 -6.86 20.67 9.72
N LEU A 37 -5.95 19.99 9.01
CA LEU A 37 -4.52 20.34 8.98
C LEU A 37 -4.18 21.50 8.03
N LYS A 38 -4.92 21.62 6.93
CA LYS A 38 -4.68 22.58 5.84
C LYS A 38 -4.37 24.01 6.30
N PRO A 39 -5.12 24.65 7.21
CA PRO A 39 -4.81 26.02 7.64
C PRO A 39 -3.46 26.15 8.37
N HIS A 40 -2.94 25.06 8.94
CA HIS A 40 -1.67 25.03 9.67
C HIS A 40 -0.48 24.62 8.79
N LEU A 41 -0.73 24.18 7.56
CA LEU A 41 0.33 23.82 6.61
C LEU A 41 0.99 25.07 6.03
N ASN A 42 2.29 24.96 5.72
CA ASN A 42 2.99 25.99 4.98
C ASN A 42 2.44 26.14 3.54
N LYS A 43 2.66 27.29 2.91
CA LYS A 43 2.15 27.59 1.55
C LYS A 43 2.60 26.59 0.48
N SER A 44 3.74 25.92 0.68
CA SER A 44 4.24 24.89 -0.23
C SER A 44 3.41 23.60 -0.10
N SER A 45 3.18 23.13 1.12
CA SER A 45 2.41 21.92 1.42
C SER A 45 0.92 22.07 1.15
N GLN A 46 0.35 23.28 1.23
CA GLN A 46 -1.05 23.52 0.85
C GLN A 46 -1.32 23.33 -0.66
N LYS A 47 -0.29 23.44 -1.50
CA LYS A 47 -0.39 23.21 -2.97
C LYS A 47 -0.20 21.74 -3.33
N LYS A 48 0.27 20.91 -2.40
CA LYS A 48 0.50 19.49 -2.62
C LYS A 48 -0.82 18.73 -2.64
N ASN A 49 -0.79 17.57 -3.27
CA ASN A 49 -1.92 16.66 -3.24
C ASN A 49 -2.12 16.11 -1.81
N ILE A 50 -3.37 15.78 -1.44
CA ILE A 50 -3.71 15.25 -0.12
C ILE A 50 -2.89 14.00 0.20
N ASN A 51 -2.67 13.13 -0.79
CA ASN A 51 -1.89 11.89 -0.65
C ASN A 51 -0.40 12.14 -0.36
N GLU A 52 0.12 13.31 -0.72
CA GLU A 52 1.51 13.69 -0.41
C GLU A 52 1.63 14.32 0.99
N VAL A 53 0.52 14.84 1.52
CA VAL A 53 0.46 15.45 2.85
C VAL A 53 0.15 14.40 3.92
N ILE A 54 -0.75 13.47 3.62
CA ILE A 54 -1.16 12.35 4.48
C ILE A 54 -1.09 11.06 3.63
N PRO A 55 0.11 10.46 3.50
CA PRO A 55 0.27 9.25 2.72
C PRO A 55 -0.29 8.03 3.45
N PHE A 56 -0.91 7.11 2.70
CA PHE A 56 -1.24 5.77 3.18
C PHE A 56 -0.33 4.72 2.54
N GLY A 57 -0.18 3.57 3.21
CA GLY A 57 0.69 2.50 2.74
C GLY A 57 0.29 1.87 1.39
N TRP A 58 -0.93 2.13 0.89
CA TRP A 58 -1.35 1.69 -0.45
C TRP A 58 -1.16 2.75 -1.54
N ASP A 59 -0.87 4.01 -1.18
CA ASP A 59 -0.44 5.02 -2.16
C ASP A 59 0.95 4.68 -2.73
N ASP A 60 1.74 3.95 -1.94
CA ASP A 60 3.06 3.42 -2.30
C ASP A 60 3.01 2.34 -3.39
N ASN A 61 1.83 1.97 -3.91
CA ASN A 61 1.77 1.12 -5.12
C ASN A 61 2.32 1.83 -6.38
N LYS A 62 2.62 3.14 -6.31
CA LYS A 62 3.49 3.83 -7.30
C LYS A 62 4.97 3.87 -6.91
N VAL A 63 5.32 3.57 -5.66
CA VAL A 63 6.70 3.27 -5.25
C VAL A 63 6.96 1.86 -5.74
N LYS A 64 7.40 1.79 -7.00
CA LYS A 64 8.08 0.69 -7.67
C LYS A 64 7.78 -0.65 -7.02
N SER A 65 7.06 -1.51 -7.72
CA SER A 65 7.41 -2.93 -7.69
C SER A 65 8.91 -2.99 -7.50
N LYS A 66 9.38 -3.36 -6.29
CA LYS A 66 10.77 -3.75 -6.12
C LYS A 66 10.82 -4.89 -7.10
N GLU A 67 11.29 -4.60 -8.31
CA GLU A 67 11.61 -5.62 -9.29
C GLU A 67 12.51 -6.51 -8.47
N ILE A 68 11.99 -7.69 -8.13
CA ILE A 68 12.81 -8.75 -7.60
C ILE A 68 13.70 -9.05 -8.80
N LYS A 69 14.80 -8.29 -8.91
CA LYS A 69 15.84 -8.55 -9.87
C LYS A 69 16.26 -9.95 -9.53
N LYS A 70 16.07 -10.87 -10.49
CA LYS A 70 16.68 -12.19 -10.37
C LYS A 70 18.16 -11.92 -10.11
N LEU A 71 18.66 -12.41 -8.98
CA LEU A 71 20.09 -12.39 -8.68
C LEU A 71 20.82 -12.97 -9.90
N SER A 72 21.89 -12.31 -10.33
CA SER A 72 22.75 -12.91 -11.33
C SER A 72 23.36 -14.21 -10.76
N LEU A 73 23.80 -15.13 -11.63
CA LEU A 73 24.47 -16.36 -11.19
C LEU A 73 25.70 -16.04 -10.31
N GLU A 74 26.42 -14.97 -10.65
CA GLU A 74 27.59 -14.50 -9.90
C GLU A 74 27.20 -14.02 -8.50
N GLU A 75 26.14 -13.21 -8.36
CA GLU A 75 25.67 -12.74 -7.05
C GLU A 75 25.16 -13.90 -6.16
N PHE A 76 24.60 -14.94 -6.77
CA PHE A 76 24.14 -16.14 -6.07
C PHE A 76 25.31 -16.99 -5.55
N GLU A 77 26.34 -17.22 -6.37
CA GLU A 77 27.55 -17.93 -5.97
C GLU A 77 28.29 -17.21 -4.83
N ASP A 78 28.35 -15.88 -4.90
CA ASP A 78 28.99 -15.04 -3.89
C ASP A 78 28.26 -15.09 -2.54
N LEU A 79 26.92 -15.18 -2.57
CA LEU A 79 26.10 -15.38 -1.36
C LEU A 79 26.26 -16.79 -0.79
N LYS A 80 26.35 -17.80 -1.64
CA LYS A 80 26.57 -19.19 -1.22
C LYS A 80 27.89 -19.34 -0.43
N LEU A 81 28.96 -18.72 -0.94
CA LEU A 81 30.27 -18.68 -0.27
C LEU A 81 30.23 -17.93 1.07
N LYS A 82 29.55 -16.78 1.13
CA LYS A 82 29.47 -15.96 2.35
C LYS A 82 28.66 -16.60 3.48
N TRP A 83 27.66 -17.42 3.15
CA TRP A 83 26.71 -17.96 4.12
C TRP A 83 26.92 -19.46 4.40
N ASN A 84 27.97 -20.08 3.85
CA ASN A 84 28.27 -21.52 4.00
C ASN A 84 27.06 -22.43 3.72
N PHE A 85 26.33 -22.15 2.64
CA PHE A 85 25.28 -23.05 2.13
C PHE A 85 25.86 -24.24 1.36
#